data_AF-A0AA44HHD1-F1
#
_entry.id   AF-A0AA44HHD1-F1
#
_cell.length_a   1.000
_cell.length_b   1.000
_cell.length_c   1.000
_cell.angle_alpha   90.00
_cell.angle_beta   90.00
_cell.angle_gamma   90.00
#
_symmetry.space_group_name_H-M   'P 1'
#
loop_
_entity.id
_entity.type
_entity.pdbx_description
1 polymer ?
#
loop_
_entity_poly.entity_id
_entity_poly.type
_entity_poly.pdbx_seq_one_letter_code
_entity_poly.pdbx_strand_id
1 'polypeptide(L)' 'MEQEIAKIKKFKLECKNCETQIIIDTHNSIKNCPVCGLKFYDNLESPFENLHEQILLINKNKNVKVYFVCEEKEKR' A
#
# COMPACT_ATOMS: atom_id res chain seq x y z
N MET A 1 -12.15 -0.84 12.24
CA MET A 1 -11.00 -0.15 12.88
C MET A 1 -10.57 1.02 12.02
N GLU A 2 -10.34 2.20 12.61
CA GLU A 2 -9.90 3.40 11.89
C GLU A 2 -8.43 3.70 12.17
N GLN A 3 -7.66 3.97 11.10
CA GLN A 3 -6.26 4.41 11.22
C GLN A 3 -6.03 5.64 10.34
N GLU A 4 -5.38 6.67 10.89
CA GLU A 4 -5.03 7.86 10.10
C GLU A 4 -4.07 7.50 8.98
N ILE A 5 -4.46 7.85 7.75
CA ILE A 5 -3.70 7.52 6.54
C ILE A 5 -2.29 8.12 6.58
N ALA A 6 -2.16 9.33 7.11
CA ALA A 6 -0.88 10.04 7.24
C ALA A 6 0.20 9.27 8.02
N LYS A 7 -0.19 8.33 8.88
CA LYS A 7 0.74 7.55 9.72
C LYS A 7 1.22 6.27 9.03
N ILE A 8 0.65 5.90 7.89
CA ILE A 8 1.04 4.71 7.16
C ILE A 8 2.34 5.01 6.40
N LYS A 9 3.40 4.30 6.77
CA LYS A 9 4.72 4.44 6.14
C LYS A 9 5.08 3.24 5.27
N LYS A 10 4.45 2.10 5.49
CA LYS A 10 4.83 0.83 4.89
C LYS A 10 3.61 0.01 4.48
N PHE A 11 3.76 -0.75 3.40
CA PHE A 11 2.82 -1.76 2.95
C PHE A 11 3.44 -3.15 3.13
N LYS A 12 2.62 -4.11 3.54
CA LYS A 12 2.95 -5.53 3.50
C LYS A 12 2.31 -6.15 2.28
N LEU A 13 3.13 -6.73 1.42
CA LEU A 13 2.74 -7.52 0.26
C LEU A 13 3.07 -8.98 0.51
N GLU A 14 2.23 -9.87 0.01
CA GLU A 14 2.49 -11.31 0.06
C GLU A 14 2.40 -11.87 -1.37
N CYS A 15 3.48 -12.50 -1.83
CA CYS A 15 3.49 -13.13 -3.13
C CYS A 15 2.62 -14.39 -3.09
N LYS A 16 1.50 -14.41 -3.83
CA LYS A 16 0.60 -15.57 -3.88
C LYS A 16 1.22 -16.85 -4.47
N ASN A 17 2.37 -16.76 -5.14
CA ASN A 17 3.03 -17.91 -5.77
C ASN A 17 4.07 -18.59 -4.88
N CYS A 18 4.78 -17.82 -4.05
CA CYS A 18 5.86 -18.36 -3.21
C CYS A 18 5.77 -17.91 -1.74
N GLU A 19 4.65 -17.29 -1.37
CA GLU A 19 4.30 -16.84 -0.02
C GLU A 19 5.30 -15.87 0.62
N THR A 20 6.24 -15.36 -0.17
CA THR A 20 7.24 -14.40 0.27
C THR A 20 6.53 -13.12 0.71
N GLN A 21 6.79 -12.73 1.96
CA GLN A 21 6.29 -11.49 2.54
C GLN A 21 7.30 -10.38 2.29
N ILE A 22 6.82 -9.26 1.76
CA ILE A 22 7.62 -8.11 1.35
C ILE A 22 7.07 -6.90 2.09
N ILE A 23 7.92 -6.19 2.82
CA ILE A 23 7.56 -4.93 3.46
C ILE A 23 8.23 -3.82 2.66
N ILE A 24 7.43 -2.94 2.05
CA ILE A 24 7.91 -1.80 1.27
C ILE A 24 7.46 -0.50 1.92
N ASP A 25 8.27 0.55 1.81
CA ASP A 25 7.82 1.89 2.16
C ASP A 25 6.80 2.40 1.13
N THR A 26 5.87 3.26 1.55
CA THR A 26 4.78 3.77 0.68
C THR A 26 5.27 4.54 -0.53
N HIS A 27 6.49 5.08 -0.48
CA HIS A 27 7.12 5.84 -1.57
C HIS A 27 7.97 4.96 -2.51
N ASN A 28 8.05 3.65 -2.24
CA ASN A 28 8.83 2.71 -3.04
C ASN A 28 7.90 1.84 -3.89
N SER A 29 8.45 1.32 -4.98
CA SER A 29 7.76 0.43 -5.91
C SER A 29 8.48 -0.90 -6.06
N ILE A 30 7.71 -1.98 -6.16
CA ILE A 30 8.23 -3.32 -6.43
C ILE A 30 7.39 -4.01 -7.50
N LYS A 31 7.93 -4.16 -8.71
CA LYS A 31 7.18 -4.69 -9.86
C LYS A 31 7.13 -6.22 -9.90
N ASN A 32 8.11 -6.88 -9.28
CA ASN A 32 8.26 -8.33 -9.33
C ASN A 32 8.54 -8.87 -7.93
N CYS A 33 8.12 -10.10 -7.67
CA CYS A 33 8.55 -10.83 -6.49
C CYS A 33 10.07 -10.99 -6.51
N PRO A 34 10.78 -10.60 -5.42
CA PRO A 34 12.24 -10.67 -5.38
C PRO A 34 12.77 -12.11 -5.29
N VAL A 35 11.89 -13.07 -5.00
CA VAL A 35 12.25 -14.49 -4.84
C VAL A 35 11.93 -15.29 -6.09
N CYS A 36 10.67 -15.27 -6.57
CA CYS A 36 10.25 -16.09 -7.70
C CYS A 36 10.16 -15.33 -9.03
N GLY A 37 10.44 -14.02 -9.05
CA GLY A 37 10.42 -13.19 -10.26
C GLY A 37 9.02 -12.90 -10.83
N LEU A 38 7.95 -13.46 -10.24
CA LEU A 38 6.57 -13.23 -10.67
C LEU A 38 6.26 -11.73 -10.71
N LYS A 39 5.74 -11.24 -11.83
CA LYS A 39 5.28 -9.85 -11.96
C LYS A 39 4.02 -9.63 -11.11
N PHE A 40 3.99 -8.53 -10.37
CA PHE A 40 2.83 -8.07 -9.62
C PHE A 40 1.94 -7.13 -10.44
N TYR A 41 2.52 -6.32 -11.32
CA TYR A 41 1.81 -5.38 -12.20
C TYR A 41 2.56 -5.20 -13.52
N ASP A 42 1.83 -4.98 -14.62
CA ASP A 42 2.40 -4.79 -15.97
C ASP A 42 2.75 -3.33 -16.31
N ASN A 43 2.15 -2.36 -15.61
CA ASN A 43 2.33 -0.93 -15.92
C ASN A 43 3.68 -0.36 -15.46
N LEU A 44 4.13 0.69 -16.16
CA LEU A 44 5.34 1.45 -15.80
C LEU A 44 5.17 2.19 -14.46
N GLU A 45 3.97 2.69 -14.17
CA GLU A 45 3.63 3.42 -12.95
C GLU A 45 3.27 2.47 -11.80
N SER A 46 3.88 2.70 -10.64
CA SER A 46 3.58 1.95 -9.43
C SER A 46 2.25 2.40 -8.82
N PRO A 47 1.32 1.47 -8.53
CA PRO A 47 0.08 1.83 -7.82
C PRO A 47 0.35 2.43 -6.43
N PHE A 48 1.50 2.13 -5.82
CA PHE A 48 1.88 2.65 -4.50
C PHE A 48 2.42 4.08 -4.54
N GLU A 49 3.13 4.46 -5.61
CA GLU A 49 3.62 5.83 -5.79
C GLU A 49 2.44 6.79 -5.98
N ASN A 50 1.50 6.45 -6.86
CA ASN A 50 0.28 7.22 -7.06
C ASN A 50 -0.53 7.36 -5.76
N LEU A 51 -0.65 6.29 -4.97
CA LEU A 51 -1.34 6.35 -3.68
C LEU A 51 -0.62 7.29 -2.70
N HIS A 52 0.71 7.25 -2.61
CA HIS A 52 1.47 8.12 -1.72
C HIS A 52 1.27 9.61 -2.03
N GLU A 53 1.30 9.99 -3.31
CA GLU A 53 1.08 11.38 -3.73
C GLU A 53 -0.31 11.89 -3.38
N GLN A 54 -1.34 11.07 -3.60
CA GLN A 54 -2.72 11.40 -3.23
C GLN A 54 -2.87 11.60 -1.72
N ILE A 55 -2.23 10.73 -0.93
CA ILE A 55 -2.21 10.85 0.53
C ILE A 55 -1.53 12.15 0.97
N LEU A 56 -0.39 12.51 0.37
CA LEU A 56 0.32 13.75 0.69
C LEU A 56 -0.50 15.00 0.34
N LEU A 57 -1.18 15.00 -0.81
CA LEU A 57 -2.04 16.11 -1.22
C LEU A 57 -3.16 16.35 -0.22
N ILE A 58 -3.83 15.30 0.25
CA ILE A 58 -4.92 15.45 1.21
C ILE A 58 -4.38 15.86 2.59
N ASN A 59 -3.24 15.33 3.03
CA ASN A 59 -2.63 15.71 4.31
C ASN A 59 -2.21 17.19 4.39
N LYS A 60 -1.94 17.84 3.25
CA LYS A 60 -1.68 19.28 3.19
C LYS A 60 -2.94 20.12 3.40
N ASN A 61 -4.13 19.52 3.26
CA ASN A 61 -5.39 20.22 3.43
C ASN A 61 -5.80 20.26 4.91
N LYS A 62 -5.65 21.43 5.54
CA LYS A 62 -6.01 21.67 6.96
C LYS A 62 -7.48 21.45 7.30
N ASN A 63 -8.37 21.39 6.30
CA ASN A 63 -9.81 21.24 6.50
C ASN A 63 -10.26 19.76 6.44
N VAL A 64 -9.36 18.82 6.14
CA VAL A 64 -9.70 17.41 5.92
C VAL A 64 -8.79 16.51 6.76
N LYS A 65 -9.37 15.48 7.37
CA LYS A 65 -8.64 14.35 7.94
C LYS A 65 -9.07 13.08 7.21
N VAL A 66 -8.11 12.22 6.87
CA VAL A 66 -8.38 10.96 6.15
C VAL A 66 -8.02 9.78 7.03
N TYR A 67 -8.92 8.80 7.03
CA TYR A 67 -8.78 7.55 7.76
C TYR A 67 -8.95 6.38 6.79
N PHE A 68 -8.17 5.32 6.99
CA PHE A 68 -8.51 4.01 6.45
C PHE A 68 -9.57 3.40 7.36
N VAL A 69 -10.72 3.07 6.77
CA VAL A 69 -11.77 2.31 7.44
C VAL A 69 -11.64 0.87 6.97
N CYS A 70 -11.22 -0.02 7.87
CA CYS A 70 -11.25 -1.46 7.62
C CYS A 70 -12.49 -2.05 8.28
N GLU A 71 -13.29 -2.76 7.48
CA GLU A 71 -14.31 -3.68 7.98
C GLU A 71 -13.60 -4.85 8.66
N GLU A 72 -14.07 -5.22 9.86
CA GLU A 72 -13.61 -6.46 10.48
C GLU A 72 -14.11 -7.61 9.63
N LYS A 73 -13.21 -8.48 9.17
CA LYS A 73 -13.63 -9.74 8.56
C LYS A 73 -14.52 -10.47 9.55
N GLU A 74 -15.81 -10.65 9.21
CA GLU A 74 -16.67 -11.60 9.90
C GLU A 74 -15.91 -12.92 9.98
N LYS A 75 -15.60 -13.38 11.19
CA LYS A 75 -15.04 -14.71 11.41
C LYS A 75 -16.11 -15.71 10.97
N ARG A 76 -15.95 -16.28 9.77
CA ARG A 76 -16.63 -17.53 9.38
C ARG A 76 -15.69 -18.69 9.64
#